data_AF-A0A9X4B6C6-F1
#
_entry.id   AF-A0A9X4B6C6-F1
#
_cell.length_a   1.000
_cell.length_b   1.000
_cell.length_c   1.000
_cell.angle_alpha   90.00
_cell.angle_beta   90.00
_cell.angle_gamma   90.00
#
_symmetry.space_group_name_H-M   'P 1'
#
loop_
_entity.id
_entity.type
_entity.pdbx_description
1 polymer ?
#
loop_
_entity_poly.entity_id
_entity_poly.type
_entity_poly.pdbx_seq_one_letter_code
_entity_poly.pdbx_strand_id
1 'polypeptide(L)'
;MMKKIEISKEELKKEAIKRMKYLDLSRKVILQFQTKNEVRICPHYFFGKSMPVNFEIQEVINHFEKRTGGLVYYVLATPYVDLNNEKNIMTMYSLFYVSKYSEEWEADILDMSENYQITYVYNANYPELSELGTIAFNRINGGLQRLG
;
A
#
# COMPACT_ATOMS: atom_id res chain seq x y z
N MET A 1 -3.25 -19.68 -26.54
CA MET A 1 -3.41 -18.29 -26.04
C MET A 1 -4.46 -18.33 -24.94
N MET A 2 -4.06 -18.32 -23.66
CA MET A 2 -5.01 -18.31 -22.55
C MET A 2 -5.79 -16.99 -22.58
N LYS A 3 -7.12 -17.06 -22.49
CA LYS A 3 -7.95 -15.86 -22.30
C LYS A 3 -7.51 -15.20 -20.99
N LYS A 4 -7.02 -13.97 -21.09
CA LYS A 4 -6.77 -13.13 -19.92
C LYS A 4 -8.14 -12.86 -19.29
N ILE A 5 -8.43 -13.51 -18.17
CA ILE A 5 -9.65 -13.24 -17.41
C ILE A 5 -9.46 -11.85 -16.81
N GLU A 6 -10.30 -10.90 -17.22
CA GLU A 6 -10.29 -9.57 -16.66
C GLU A 6 -10.90 -9.64 -15.25
N ILE A 7 -10.08 -9.39 -14.23
CA ILE A 7 -10.54 -9.37 -12.84
C ILE A 7 -11.45 -8.17 -12.63
N SER A 8 -12.63 -8.42 -12.06
CA SER A 8 -13.57 -7.35 -11.75
C SER A 8 -13.08 -6.48 -10.58
N LYS A 9 -13.51 -5.21 -10.55
CA LYS A 9 -13.25 -4.32 -9.40
C LYS A 9 -13.74 -4.89 -8.07
N GLU A 10 -14.83 -5.67 -8.11
CA GLU A 10 -15.39 -6.31 -6.92
C GLU A 10 -14.49 -7.43 -6.41
N GLU A 11 -13.86 -8.20 -7.31
CA GLU A 11 -12.88 -9.23 -6.95
C GLU A 11 -11.61 -8.62 -6.36
N LEU A 12 -11.08 -7.55 -6.98
CA LEU A 12 -9.94 -6.78 -6.42
C LEU A 12 -10.26 -6.28 -5.02
N LYS A 13 -11.46 -5.75 -4.82
CA LYS A 13 -11.90 -5.23 -3.52
C LYS A 13 -12.05 -6.32 -2.47
N LYS A 14 -12.57 -7.50 -2.83
CA LYS A 14 -12.64 -8.65 -1.93
C LYS A 14 -11.26 -9.10 -1.47
N GLU A 15 -10.31 -9.22 -2.40
CA GLU A 15 -8.93 -9.57 -2.08
C GLU A 15 -8.26 -8.48 -1.23
N ALA A 16 -8.48 -7.20 -1.54
CA ALA A 16 -7.97 -6.09 -0.74
C ALA A 16 -8.48 -6.18 0.71
N ILE A 17 -9.78 -6.39 0.92
CA ILE A 17 -10.35 -6.53 2.27
C ILE A 17 -9.79 -7.76 2.99
N LYS A 18 -9.57 -8.88 2.28
CA LYS A 18 -8.90 -10.06 2.84
C LYS A 18 -7.48 -9.73 3.29
N ARG A 19 -6.68 -9.04 2.46
CA ARG A 19 -5.33 -8.59 2.81
C ARG A 19 -5.34 -7.60 3.99
N MET A 20 -6.28 -6.66 4.03
CA MET A 20 -6.41 -5.74 5.16
C MET A 20 -6.69 -6.46 6.49
N LYS A 21 -7.53 -7.51 6.48
CA LYS A 21 -7.76 -8.36 7.65
C LYS A 21 -6.52 -9.16 8.02
N TYR A 22 -5.81 -9.68 7.03
CA TYR A 22 -4.57 -10.43 7.23
C TYR A 22 -3.49 -9.57 7.90
N LEU A 23 -3.36 -8.32 7.46
CA LEU A 23 -2.45 -7.31 8.02
C LEU A 23 -2.87 -6.82 9.40
N ASP A 24 -3.98 -7.31 9.95
CA ASP A 24 -4.56 -6.86 11.22
C ASP A 24 -4.78 -5.34 11.28
N LEU A 25 -5.23 -4.75 10.16
CA LEU A 25 -5.60 -3.33 10.14
C LEU A 25 -6.84 -3.11 11.01
N SER A 26 -6.92 -1.93 11.65
CA SER A 26 -8.02 -1.61 12.54
C SER A 26 -9.37 -1.76 11.85
N ARG A 27 -10.36 -2.30 12.56
CA ARG A 27 -11.73 -2.49 12.04
C ARG A 27 -12.31 -1.23 11.40
N LYS A 28 -11.99 -0.05 11.95
CA LYS A 28 -12.41 1.25 11.42
C LYS A 28 -11.87 1.47 10.00
N VAL A 29 -10.58 1.24 9.78
CA VAL A 29 -9.93 1.39 8.46
C VAL A 29 -10.55 0.41 7.45
N ILE A 30 -10.74 -0.86 7.85
CA ILE A 30 -11.36 -1.87 6.99
C ILE A 30 -12.78 -1.48 6.59
N LEU A 31 -13.61 -1.04 7.55
CA LEU A 31 -14.99 -0.63 7.27
C LEU A 31 -15.07 0.59 6.36
N GLN A 32 -14.17 1.57 6.53
CA GLN A 32 -14.11 2.75 5.68
C GLN A 32 -13.76 2.39 4.23
N PHE A 33 -12.79 1.51 4.03
CA PHE A 33 -12.48 1.00 2.70
C PHE A 33 -13.64 0.18 2.11
N GLN A 34 -14.19 -0.76 2.88
CA GLN A 34 -15.29 -1.62 2.43
C GLN A 34 -16.53 -0.85 2.02
N THR A 35 -16.92 0.17 2.79
CA THR A 35 -18.19 0.89 2.57
C THR A 35 -18.05 2.11 1.67
N LYS A 36 -16.89 2.76 1.66
CA LYS A 36 -16.68 4.05 0.98
C LYS A 36 -15.51 4.07 -0.02
N ASN A 37 -14.77 2.97 -0.15
CA ASN A 37 -13.51 2.92 -0.90
C ASN A 37 -12.46 3.94 -0.41
N GLU A 38 -12.53 4.35 0.86
CA GLU A 38 -11.58 5.31 1.43
C GLU A 38 -10.26 4.62 1.79
N VAL A 39 -9.19 4.96 1.07
CA VAL A 39 -7.82 4.56 1.42
C VAL A 39 -7.33 5.38 2.60
N ARG A 40 -6.62 4.72 3.52
CA ARG A 40 -6.05 5.34 4.73
C ARG A 40 -4.53 5.25 4.69
N ILE A 41 -3.90 6.25 5.30
CA ILE A 41 -2.44 6.34 5.41
C ILE A 41 -1.99 6.20 6.85
N CYS A 42 -0.94 5.43 7.09
CA CYS A 42 -0.22 5.34 8.36
C CYS A 42 1.11 6.07 8.25
N PRO A 43 1.28 7.22 8.93
CA PRO A 43 2.61 7.82 9.05
C PRO A 43 3.49 7.03 10.02
N HIS A 44 4.77 6.87 9.68
CA HIS A 44 5.73 6.11 10.47
C HIS A 44 5.75 6.50 11.95
N TYR A 45 5.74 7.80 12.26
CA TYR A 45 5.83 8.33 13.62
C TYR A 45 4.52 8.25 14.43
N PHE A 46 3.45 7.69 13.87
CA PHE A 46 2.12 7.64 14.49
C PHE A 46 1.79 6.26 15.09
N PHE A 47 2.78 5.36 15.20
CA PHE A 47 2.69 4.07 15.90
C PHE A 47 1.44 3.25 15.53
N GLY A 48 1.15 3.13 14.23
CA GLY A 48 0.01 2.38 13.70
C GLY A 48 -1.28 3.17 13.51
N LYS A 49 -1.35 4.41 14.01
CA LYS A 49 -2.56 5.23 13.85
C LYS A 49 -2.69 5.73 12.41
N SER A 50 -3.81 5.35 11.79
CA SER A 50 -4.13 5.74 10.41
C SER A 50 -4.93 7.06 10.34
N MET A 51 -4.75 7.81 9.26
CA MET A 51 -5.43 9.06 8.95
C MET A 51 -5.97 9.06 7.50
N PRO A 52 -6.87 9.98 7.11
CA PRO A 52 -7.23 10.16 5.71
C PRO A 52 -6.01 10.55 4.86
N VAL A 53 -5.96 10.11 3.60
CA VAL A 53 -5.02 10.66 2.61
C VAL A 53 -5.42 12.10 2.26
N ASN A 54 -4.44 12.94 1.91
CA ASN A 54 -4.70 14.27 1.35
C ASN A 54 -4.93 14.18 -0.17
N PHE A 55 -5.22 15.31 -0.82
CA PHE A 55 -5.46 15.38 -2.26
C PHE A 55 -4.27 14.89 -3.10
N GLU A 56 -3.05 15.28 -2.73
CA GLU A 56 -1.83 14.92 -3.47
C GLU A 56 -1.61 13.39 -3.49
N ILE A 57 -1.75 12.73 -2.34
CA ILE A 57 -1.60 11.27 -2.25
C ILE A 57 -2.76 10.55 -2.93
N GLN A 58 -3.97 11.13 -2.91
CA GLN A 58 -5.09 10.58 -3.68
C GLN A 58 -4.81 10.61 -5.19
N GLU A 59 -4.18 11.66 -5.71
CA GLU A 59 -3.79 11.73 -7.12
C GLU A 59 -2.71 10.70 -7.48
N VAL A 60 -1.75 10.46 -6.58
CA VAL A 60 -0.75 9.39 -6.75
C VAL A 60 -1.42 8.01 -6.84
N ILE A 61 -2.38 7.74 -5.96
CA ILE A 61 -3.18 6.50 -5.99
C ILE A 61 -3.92 6.40 -7.32
N ASN A 62 -4.67 7.43 -7.71
CA ASN A 62 -5.46 7.45 -8.94
C ASN A 62 -4.59 7.19 -10.18
N HIS A 63 -3.42 7.82 -10.25
CA HIS A 63 -2.46 7.63 -11.34
C HIS A 63 -1.92 6.20 -11.38
N PHE A 64 -1.53 5.64 -10.22
CA PHE A 64 -1.06 4.26 -10.12
C PHE A 64 -2.13 3.26 -10.57
N GLU A 65 -3.36 3.38 -10.05
CA GLU A 65 -4.47 2.48 -10.38
C GLU A 65 -4.85 2.57 -11.86
N LYS A 66 -4.90 3.78 -12.43
CA LYS A 66 -5.18 3.98 -13.86
C LYS A 66 -4.11 3.33 -14.76
N ARG A 67 -2.83 3.45 -14.38
CA ARG A 67 -1.70 2.93 -15.15
C ARG A 67 -1.59 1.41 -15.07
N THR A 68 -1.82 0.84 -13.89
CA THR A 68 -1.56 -0.59 -13.63
C THR A 68 -2.81 -1.44 -13.75
N GLY A 69 -3.98 -0.88 -13.46
CA GLY A 69 -5.25 -1.60 -13.24
C GLY A 69 -5.33 -2.29 -11.88
N GLY A 70 -4.35 -2.09 -10.99
CA GLY A 70 -4.42 -2.56 -9.61
C GLY A 70 -5.33 -1.69 -8.73
N LEU A 71 -5.56 -2.14 -7.50
CA LEU A 71 -6.39 -1.44 -6.50
C LEU A 71 -5.59 -1.21 -5.22
N VAL A 72 -5.38 0.04 -4.84
CA VAL A 72 -4.70 0.43 -3.60
C VAL A 72 -5.68 0.37 -2.43
N TYR A 73 -5.26 -0.23 -1.31
CA TYR A 73 -6.11 -0.37 -0.13
C TYR A 73 -5.51 0.25 1.14
N TYR A 74 -4.21 0.56 1.13
CA TYR A 74 -3.53 1.16 2.27
C TYR A 74 -2.26 1.88 1.85
N VAL A 75 -1.85 2.91 2.60
CA VAL A 75 -0.61 3.64 2.36
C VAL A 75 0.21 3.69 3.65
N LEU A 76 1.50 3.44 3.54
CA LEU A 76 2.47 3.65 4.62
C LEU A 76 3.40 4.79 4.24
N ALA A 77 3.40 5.86 5.03
CA ALA A 77 4.30 7.00 4.84
C ALA A 77 5.53 6.84 5.70
N THR A 78 6.71 6.80 5.08
CA THR A 78 7.98 6.60 5.75
C THR A 78 8.98 7.70 5.37
N PRO A 79 9.62 8.34 6.35
CA PRO A 79 10.75 9.21 6.08
C PRO A 79 11.93 8.35 5.60
N TYR A 80 12.69 8.87 4.67
CA TYR A 80 13.99 8.36 4.30
C TYR A 80 15.00 9.47 4.52
N VAL A 81 16.11 9.16 5.18
CA VAL A 81 17.21 10.10 5.42
C VAL A 81 18.40 9.62 4.60
N ASP A 82 18.85 10.44 3.67
CA ASP A 82 20.13 10.22 2.99
C ASP A 82 21.26 10.54 3.98
N LEU A 83 21.99 9.51 4.41
CA LEU A 83 23.11 9.66 5.35
C LEU A 83 24.27 10.48 4.77
N ASN A 84 24.36 10.63 3.45
CA ASN A 84 25.35 11.49 2.79
C ASN A 84 24.88 12.94 2.66
N ASN A 85 23.60 13.20 2.95
CA ASN A 85 23.00 14.53 2.87
C ASN A 85 21.86 14.66 3.91
N GLU A 86 22.24 14.70 5.19
CA GLU A 86 21.34 14.70 6.36
C GLU A 86 20.28 15.84 6.34
N LYS A 87 20.46 16.85 5.48
CA LYS A 87 19.50 17.94 5.29
C LYS A 87 18.30 17.57 4.40
N ASN A 88 18.35 16.42 3.72
CA ASN A 88 17.30 15.95 2.82
C ASN A 88 16.56 14.75 3.43
N ILE A 89 15.55 15.06 4.25
CA ILE A 89 14.53 14.08 4.64
C ILE A 89 13.55 13.95 3.48
N MET A 90 13.53 12.79 2.84
CA MET A 90 12.56 12.45 1.82
C MET A 90 11.35 11.76 2.45
N THR A 91 10.18 11.90 1.84
CA THR A 91 9.00 11.12 2.24
C THR A 91 8.64 10.12 1.15
N MET A 92 8.64 8.85 1.54
CA MET A 92 8.26 7.74 0.69
C MET A 92 6.86 7.26 1.07
N TYR A 93 6.02 6.98 0.08
CA TYR A 93 4.68 6.45 0.25
C TYR A 93 4.63 5.05 -0.34
N SER A 94 4.56 4.03 0.51
CA SER A 94 4.41 2.63 0.08
C SER A 94 2.92 2.35 -0.11
N LEU A 95 2.49 2.21 -1.35
CA LEU A 95 1.11 1.90 -1.73
C LEU A 95 0.94 0.38 -1.71
N PHE A 96 0.14 -0.10 -0.76
CA PHE A 96 -0.28 -1.49 -0.67
C PHE A 96 -1.44 -1.69 -1.63
N TYR A 97 -1.28 -2.62 -2.57
CA TYR A 97 -2.24 -2.82 -3.66
C TYR A 97 -2.53 -4.31 -3.91
N VAL A 98 -3.64 -4.54 -4.62
CA VAL A 98 -3.95 -5.83 -5.24
C VAL A 98 -3.69 -5.69 -6.74
N SER A 99 -2.84 -6.57 -7.27
CA SER A 99 -2.56 -6.65 -8.71
C SER A 99 -3.78 -7.12 -9.50
N LYS A 100 -3.91 -6.69 -10.75
CA LYS A 100 -4.94 -7.21 -11.67
C LYS A 100 -4.65 -8.64 -12.16
N TYR A 101 -3.49 -9.19 -11.79
CA TYR A 101 -3.04 -10.53 -12.14
C TYR A 101 -3.24 -11.44 -10.92
N SER A 102 -4.33 -12.22 -10.91
CA SER A 102 -4.68 -13.08 -9.75
C SER A 102 -3.72 -14.24 -9.55
N GLU A 103 -2.97 -14.61 -10.59
CA GLU A 103 -1.90 -15.58 -10.51
C GLU A 103 -0.78 -15.17 -9.54
N GLU A 104 -0.64 -13.87 -9.23
CA GLU A 104 0.34 -13.34 -8.28
C GLU A 104 -0.17 -13.38 -6.82
N TRP A 105 -1.49 -13.53 -6.60
CA TRP A 105 -2.08 -13.26 -5.28
C TRP A 105 -1.70 -14.28 -4.21
N GLU A 106 -1.51 -15.54 -4.59
CA GLU A 106 -1.09 -16.58 -3.66
C GLU A 106 0.35 -16.32 -3.16
N ALA A 107 1.25 -15.94 -4.06
CA ALA A 107 2.61 -15.56 -3.72
C ALA A 107 2.65 -14.31 -2.83
N ASP A 108 1.85 -13.28 -3.16
CA ASP A 108 1.73 -12.08 -2.33
C ASP A 108 1.31 -12.43 -0.89
N ILE A 109 0.32 -13.32 -0.72
CA ILE A 109 -0.18 -13.72 0.61
C ILE A 109 0.90 -14.52 1.38
N LEU A 110 1.68 -15.34 0.68
CA LEU A 110 2.80 -16.07 1.28
C LEU A 110 3.86 -15.09 1.80
N ASP A 111 4.25 -14.09 1.00
CA ASP A 111 5.19 -13.04 1.43
C ASP A 111 4.66 -12.26 2.65
N MET A 112 3.35 -11.94 2.65
CA MET A 112 2.70 -11.28 3.77
C MET A 112 2.77 -12.10 5.07
N SER A 113 2.81 -13.42 4.97
CA SER A 113 2.94 -14.31 6.14
C SER A 113 4.29 -14.22 6.82
N GLU A 114 5.31 -13.85 6.06
CA GLU A 114 6.66 -13.55 6.53
C GLU A 114 6.87 -12.04 6.80
N ASN A 115 5.77 -11.26 6.80
CA ASN A 115 5.74 -9.80 6.94
C ASN A 115 6.52 -9.02 5.86
N TYR A 116 6.47 -9.54 4.64
CA TYR A 116 6.91 -8.83 3.43
C TYR A 116 5.71 -8.47 2.56
N GLN A 117 5.82 -7.38 1.81
CA GLN A 117 4.80 -7.01 0.83
C GLN A 117 5.44 -6.28 -0.34
N ILE A 118 5.11 -6.71 -1.56
CA ILE A 118 5.37 -5.91 -2.76
C ILE A 118 4.44 -4.70 -2.75
N THR A 119 5.02 -3.52 -2.83
CA THR A 119 4.32 -2.23 -2.87
C THR A 119 4.82 -1.40 -4.04
N TYR A 120 4.05 -0.38 -4.42
CA TYR A 120 4.61 0.72 -5.20
C TYR A 120 5.09 1.81 -4.25
N VAL A 121 6.39 2.08 -4.24
CA VAL A 121 7.00 3.10 -3.40
C VAL A 121 7.10 4.39 -4.19
N TYR A 122 6.22 5.34 -3.88
CA TYR A 122 6.25 6.67 -4.45
C TYR A 122 7.21 7.56 -3.66
N ASN A 123 8.23 8.09 -4.34
CA ASN A 123 9.15 9.07 -3.77
C ASN A 123 8.60 10.48 -4.02
N ALA A 124 8.15 11.15 -2.96
CA ALA A 124 7.51 12.45 -3.10
C ALA A 124 8.46 13.58 -3.48
N ASN A 125 9.75 13.40 -3.20
CA ASN A 125 10.79 14.37 -3.49
C ASN A 125 11.36 14.18 -4.91
N TYR A 126 11.45 12.93 -5.36
CA TYR A 126 11.95 12.54 -6.68
C TYR A 126 11.01 11.51 -7.33
N PRO A 127 9.83 11.93 -7.83
CA PRO A 127 8.80 11.04 -8.37
C PRO A 127 9.29 10.08 -9.46
N GLU A 128 10.29 10.48 -10.25
CA GLU A 128 10.94 9.68 -11.29
C GLU A 128 11.71 8.47 -10.77
N LEU A 129 12.08 8.47 -9.48
CA LEU A 129 12.74 7.35 -8.78
C LEU A 129 11.72 6.45 -8.06
N SER A 130 10.43 6.61 -8.33
CA SER A 130 9.39 5.74 -7.76
C SER A 130 9.39 4.37 -8.44
N GLU A 131 9.29 3.30 -7.65
CA GLU A 131 9.42 1.94 -8.17
C GLU A 131 8.50 0.94 -7.46
N LEU A 132 8.38 -0.26 -8.03
CA LEU A 132 7.86 -1.42 -7.31
C LEU A 132 8.97 -1.97 -6.41
N GLY A 133 8.66 -2.21 -5.14
CA GLY A 133 9.62 -2.71 -4.17
C GLY A 133 8.97 -3.53 -3.09
N THR A 134 9.67 -4.56 -2.63
CA THR A 134 9.29 -5.32 -1.43
C THR A 134 9.70 -4.55 -0.20
N ILE A 135 8.78 -4.41 0.74
CA ILE A 135 9.07 -3.84 2.06
C ILE A 135 8.88 -4.89 3.13
N ALA A 136 9.71 -4.81 4.17
CA ALA A 136 9.49 -5.53 5.43
C ALA A 136 8.66 -4.65 6.36
N PHE A 137 7.70 -5.24 7.07
CA PHE A 137 6.84 -4.49 7.98
C PHE A 137 6.59 -5.21 9.31
N ASN A 138 6.12 -4.45 10.29
CA ASN A 138 5.51 -4.95 11.51
C ASN A 138 4.07 -4.45 11.62
N ARG A 139 3.21 -5.27 12.23
CA ARG A 139 1.84 -4.91 12.60
C ARG A 139 1.86 -4.24 13.97
N ILE A 140 1.25 -3.07 14.10
CA ILE A 140 1.25 -2.29 15.34
C ILE A 140 -0.06 -1.51 15.47
N ASN A 141 -0.77 -1.69 16.59
CA ASN A 141 -1.98 -0.94 16.96
C ASN A 141 -3.05 -0.79 15.84
N GLY A 142 -3.26 -1.82 15.03
CA GLY A 142 -4.21 -1.75 13.92
C GLY A 142 -3.71 -0.98 12.69
N GLY A 143 -2.39 -0.80 12.57
CA GLY A 143 -1.71 -0.27 11.39
C GLY A 143 -0.34 -0.93 11.22
N LEU A 144 0.53 -0.31 10.42
CA LEU A 144 1.82 -0.90 10.04
C LEU A 144 2.99 0.05 10.33
N GLN A 145 4.17 -0.54 10.53
CA GLN A 145 5.45 0.14 10.60
C GLN A 145 6.41 -0.54 9.62
N ARG A 146 7.10 0.24 8.77
CA ARG A 146 8.14 -0.28 7.87
C ARG A 146 9.42 -0.54 8.65
N LEU A 147 10.09 -1.65 8.32
CA LEU A 147 11.38 -2.06 8.89
C LEU A 147 12.53 -1.98 7.87
N GLY A 148 12.22 -2.20 6.58
CA GLY A 148 13.14 -2.18 5.44
C GLY A 148 12.36 -1.95 4.15
#